data_AF-A0A8J8EHR2-F1
#
_entry.id   AF-A0A8J8EHR2-F1
#
_cell.length_a   1.000
_cell.length_b   1.000
_cell.length_c   1.000
_cell.angle_alpha   90.00
_cell.angle_beta   90.00
_cell.angle_gamma   90.00
#
_symmetry.space_group_name_H-M   'P 1'
#
loop_
_entity.id
_entity.type
_entity.pdbx_description
1 polymer ?
#
loop_
_entity_poly.entity_id
_entity_poly.type
_entity_poly.pdbx_seq_one_letter_code
_entity_poly.pdbx_strand_id
1 'polypeptide(L)'
;MRLEITLPRDKFKSLKGRNVEALIEGHLSRVEETLKAEREEFLREKVSKLEEKLREMEGEIEELKEFYEKALRDREFMMAERDRLRKENEELRKAVEERKRELEKVHGS
;
A
#
# COMPACT_ATOMS: atom_id res chain seq x y z
N MET A 1 -33.04 -1.93 -31.23
CA MET A 1 -32.48 -3.26 -30.92
C MET A 1 -33.64 -4.25 -30.80
N ARG A 2 -33.65 -5.33 -31.58
CA ARG A 2 -34.63 -6.42 -31.37
C ARG A 2 -34.01 -7.42 -30.39
N LEU A 3 -34.75 -7.76 -29.34
CA LEU A 3 -34.35 -8.76 -28.37
C LEU A 3 -34.81 -10.12 -28.91
N GLU A 4 -33.86 -10.99 -29.27
CA GLU A 4 -34.16 -12.37 -29.70
C GLU A 4 -33.85 -13.33 -28.55
N ILE A 5 -34.87 -14.06 -28.09
CA ILE A 5 -34.74 -15.07 -27.03
C ILE A 5 -34.76 -16.45 -27.67
N THR A 6 -33.62 -17.15 -27.67
CA THR A 6 -33.52 -18.52 -28.19
C THR A 6 -33.86 -19.51 -27.08
N LEU A 7 -34.84 -20.37 -27.33
CA LEU A 7 -35.31 -21.37 -26.36
C LEU A 7 -35.23 -22.78 -26.96
N PRO A 8 -34.97 -23.82 -26.13
CA PRO A 8 -35.10 -25.21 -26.56
C PRO A 8 -36.51 -25.51 -27.08
N ARG A 9 -36.59 -26.37 -28.10
CA ARG A 9 -37.84 -26.67 -28.82
C ARG A 9 -38.97 -27.14 -27.89
N ASP A 10 -38.65 -27.85 -26.83
CA ASP A 10 -39.62 -28.36 -25.85
C ASP A 10 -40.18 -27.26 -24.94
N LYS A 11 -39.33 -26.31 -24.50
CA LYS A 11 -39.79 -25.14 -23.76
C LYS A 11 -40.62 -24.22 -24.65
N PHE A 12 -40.27 -24.05 -25.91
CA PHE A 12 -41.07 -23.28 -26.86
C PHE A 12 -42.46 -23.90 -27.07
N LYS A 13 -42.55 -25.24 -27.21
CA LYS A 13 -43.84 -25.94 -27.27
C LYS A 13 -44.68 -25.72 -26.01
N SER A 14 -44.07 -25.69 -24.82
CA SER A 14 -44.78 -25.46 -23.55
C SER A 14 -45.36 -24.04 -23.39
N LEU A 15 -44.85 -23.08 -24.16
CA LEU A 15 -45.30 -21.69 -24.19
C LEU A 15 -46.37 -21.44 -25.26
N LYS A 16 -46.56 -22.39 -26.18
CA LYS A 16 -47.50 -22.27 -27.29
C LYS A 16 -48.95 -22.26 -26.75
N GLY A 17 -49.67 -21.16 -26.99
CA GLY A 17 -51.04 -20.96 -26.49
C GLY A 17 -51.14 -20.31 -25.10
N ARG A 18 -50.01 -19.90 -24.49
CA ARG A 18 -50.00 -19.08 -23.27
C ARG A 18 -49.73 -17.62 -23.62
N ASN A 19 -50.24 -16.70 -22.81
CA ASN A 19 -49.89 -15.29 -22.90
C ASN A 19 -48.48 -15.10 -22.33
N VAL A 20 -47.49 -14.98 -23.21
CA VAL A 20 -46.07 -14.84 -22.86
C VAL A 20 -45.79 -13.50 -22.19
N GLU A 21 -46.47 -12.42 -22.60
CA GLU A 21 -46.32 -11.09 -21.97
C GLU A 21 -46.73 -11.12 -20.51
N ALA A 22 -47.92 -11.66 -20.20
CA ALA A 22 -48.40 -11.80 -18.83
C ALA A 22 -47.47 -12.67 -17.96
N LEU A 23 -46.80 -13.65 -18.57
CA LEU A 23 -45.86 -14.54 -17.89
C LEU A 23 -44.52 -13.84 -17.60
N ILE A 24 -44.08 -12.96 -18.50
CA ILE A 24 -42.90 -12.11 -18.29
C ILE A 24 -43.20 -11.06 -17.21
N GLU A 25 -44.33 -10.36 -17.29
CA GLU A 25 -44.75 -9.36 -16.30
C GLU A 25 -44.89 -9.98 -14.90
N GLY A 26 -45.49 -11.17 -14.80
CA GLY A 26 -45.64 -11.87 -13.52
C GLY A 26 -44.32 -12.32 -12.88
N HIS A 27 -43.24 -12.41 -13.64
CA HIS A 27 -41.92 -12.82 -13.15
C HIS A 27 -40.92 -11.66 -13.06
N LEU A 28 -41.24 -10.48 -13.57
CA LEU A 28 -40.34 -9.34 -13.68
C LEU A 28 -39.79 -8.93 -12.31
N SER A 29 -40.67 -8.86 -11.30
CA SER A 29 -40.30 -8.48 -9.93
C SER A 29 -39.27 -9.44 -9.31
N ARG A 30 -39.44 -10.75 -9.50
CA ARG A 30 -38.49 -11.76 -8.99
C ARG A 30 -37.14 -11.67 -9.67
N VAL A 31 -37.11 -11.41 -10.98
CA VAL A 31 -35.85 -11.20 -11.71
C VAL A 31 -35.17 -9.93 -11.20
N GLU A 32 -35.93 -8.86 -10.96
CA GLU A 32 -35.40 -7.61 -10.44
C GLU A 32 -34.82 -7.77 -9.02
N GLU A 33 -35.50 -8.52 -8.15
CA GLU A 33 -35.00 -8.90 -6.82
C GLU A 33 -33.71 -9.72 -6.92
N THR A 34 -33.65 -10.69 -7.83
CA THR A 34 -32.46 -11.52 -8.04
C THR A 34 -31.27 -10.66 -8.48
N LEU A 35 -31.47 -9.78 -9.47
CA LEU A 35 -30.43 -8.87 -9.95
C LEU A 35 -29.97 -7.88 -8.85
N LYS A 36 -30.89 -7.42 -7.99
CA LYS A 36 -30.53 -6.58 -6.84
C LYS A 36 -29.66 -7.34 -5.85
N ALA A 37 -30.00 -8.59 -5.53
CA ALA A 37 -29.22 -9.44 -4.64
C ALA A 37 -27.81 -9.72 -5.21
N GLU A 38 -27.71 -10.10 -6.49
CA GLU A 38 -26.42 -10.33 -7.16
C GLU A 38 -25.56 -9.06 -7.16
N ARG A 39 -26.16 -7.91 -7.41
CA ARG A 39 -25.45 -6.62 -7.37
C ARG A 39 -24.97 -6.28 -5.97
N GLU A 40 -25.78 -6.55 -4.95
CA GLU A 40 -25.40 -6.33 -3.56
C GLU A 40 -24.21 -7.22 -3.16
N GLU A 41 -24.25 -8.51 -3.52
CA GLU A 41 -23.16 -9.45 -3.25
C GLU A 41 -21.85 -9.00 -3.92
N PHE A 42 -21.93 -8.62 -5.20
CA PHE A 42 -20.78 -8.07 -5.93
C PHE A 42 -20.20 -6.81 -5.28
N LEU A 43 -21.06 -5.90 -4.81
CA LEU A 43 -20.62 -4.69 -4.12
C LEU A 43 -19.98 -5.01 -2.77
N ARG A 44 -20.54 -5.95 -2.00
CA ARG A 44 -19.97 -6.41 -0.73
C ARG A 44 -18.57 -7.02 -0.93
N GLU A 45 -18.39 -7.85 -1.95
CA GLU A 45 -17.08 -8.41 -2.28
C GLU A 45 -16.06 -7.30 -2.61
N LYS A 46 -16.47 -6.29 -3.39
CA LYS A 46 -15.61 -5.14 -3.69
C LYS A 46 -15.25 -4.34 -2.45
N VAL A 47 -16.20 -4.08 -1.56
CA VAL A 47 -15.94 -3.37 -0.30
C VAL A 47 -14.93 -4.15 0.53
N SER A 48 -15.12 -5.46 0.69
CA SER A 48 -14.19 -6.31 1.44
C SER A 48 -12.76 -6.26 0.89
N LYS A 49 -12.59 -6.29 -0.43
CA LYS A 49 -11.27 -6.16 -1.08
C LYS A 49 -10.63 -4.80 -0.85
N LEU A 50 -11.43 -3.74 -0.88
CA LEU A 50 -10.94 -2.38 -0.62
C LEU A 50 -10.54 -2.18 0.84
N GLU A 51 -11.30 -2.75 1.78
CA GLU A 51 -10.96 -2.71 3.21
C GLU A 51 -9.69 -3.49 3.52
N GLU A 52 -9.48 -4.66 2.90
CA GLU A 52 -8.24 -5.41 3.02
C GLU A 52 -7.04 -4.61 2.51
N LYS A 53 -7.15 -4.04 1.31
CA LYS A 53 -6.10 -3.21 0.74
C LYS A 53 -5.81 -1.95 1.57
N LEU A 54 -6.84 -1.36 2.19
CA LEU A 54 -6.66 -0.23 3.08
C LEU A 54 -5.83 -0.62 4.30
N ARG A 55 -6.15 -1.76 4.93
CA ARG A 55 -5.40 -2.29 6.08
C ARG A 55 -3.94 -2.59 5.73
N GLU A 56 -3.68 -3.15 4.55
CA GLU A 56 -2.32 -3.39 4.07
C GLU A 56 -1.55 -2.07 3.94
N MET A 57 -2.13 -1.07 3.27
CA MET A 57 -1.51 0.24 3.11
C MET A 57 -1.26 0.96 4.43
N GLU A 58 -2.18 0.85 5.39
CA GLU A 58 -2.00 1.39 6.74
C GLU A 58 -0.82 0.72 7.47
N GLY A 59 -0.65 -0.60 7.31
CA GLY A 59 0.51 -1.33 7.83
C GLY A 59 1.82 -0.88 7.20
N GLU A 60 1.89 -0.77 5.87
CA GLU A 60 3.08 -0.29 5.15
C GLU A 60 3.48 1.13 5.59
N ILE A 61 2.50 2.00 5.82
CA ILE A 61 2.75 3.36 6.31
C ILE A 61 3.38 3.33 7.70
N GLU A 62 2.89 2.46 8.60
CA GLU A 62 3.41 2.38 9.95
C GLU A 62 4.85 1.85 9.96
N GLU A 63 5.14 0.81 9.16
CA GLU A 63 6.50 0.31 8.97
C GLU A 63 7.45 1.41 8.44
N LEU A 64 6.97 2.21 7.48
CA LEU A 64 7.76 3.30 6.92
C LEU A 64 8.05 4.39 7.94
N LYS A 65 7.10 4.72 8.83
CA LYS A 65 7.34 5.66 9.94
C LYS A 65 8.40 5.12 10.89
N GLU A 66 8.30 3.87 11.31
CA GLU A 66 9.30 3.27 12.20
C GLU A 66 10.70 3.27 11.57
N PHE A 67 10.78 2.94 10.28
CA PHE A 67 12.04 2.99 9.53
C PHE A 67 12.60 4.41 9.50
N TYR A 68 11.77 5.40 9.21
CA TYR A 68 12.19 6.80 9.17
C TYR A 68 12.69 7.30 10.53
N GLU A 69 12.00 6.95 11.62
CA GLU A 69 12.43 7.30 12.98
C GLU A 69 13.75 6.63 13.38
N LYS A 70 13.97 5.37 12.97
CA LYS A 70 15.26 4.69 13.16
C LYS A 70 16.37 5.39 12.38
N ALA A 71 16.13 5.66 11.10
CA ALA A 71 17.11 6.35 10.24
C ALA A 71 17.46 7.75 10.76
N LEU A 72 16.48 8.47 11.33
CA LEU A 72 16.73 9.78 11.93
C LEU A 72 17.64 9.69 13.15
N ARG A 73 17.38 8.74 14.07
CA ARG A 73 18.22 8.49 15.24
C ARG A 73 19.64 8.09 14.85
N ASP A 74 19.79 7.21 13.87
CA ASP A 74 21.10 6.78 13.37
C ASP A 74 21.87 7.96 12.77
N ARG A 75 21.18 8.83 12.01
CA ARG A 75 21.78 10.04 11.46
C ARG A 75 22.27 10.98 12.56
N GLU A 76 21.46 11.23 13.57
CA GLU A 76 21.82 12.10 14.70
C GLU A 76 23.04 11.54 15.46
N PHE A 77 23.04 10.24 15.73
CA PHE A 77 24.16 9.55 16.35
C PHE A 77 25.45 9.71 15.52
N MET A 78 25.39 9.45 14.21
CA MET A 78 26.55 9.57 13.32
C MET A 78 27.06 11.01 13.21
N MET A 79 26.17 12.01 13.24
CA MET A 79 26.58 13.41 13.26
C MET A 79 27.32 13.77 14.55
N ALA A 80 26.81 13.32 15.70
CA ALA A 80 27.45 13.56 16.98
C ALA A 80 28.85 12.91 17.04
N GLU A 81 28.97 11.66 16.58
CA GLU A 81 30.25 10.95 16.57
C GLU A 81 31.26 11.59 15.62
N ARG A 82 30.81 12.02 14.43
CA ARG A 82 31.66 12.78 13.49
C ARG A 82 32.20 14.05 14.14
N ASP A 83 31.36 14.79 14.85
CA ASP A 83 31.77 16.05 15.47
C ASP A 83 32.72 15.82 16.65
N ARG A 84 32.55 14.73 17.40
CA ARG A 84 33.53 14.28 18.42
C ARG A 84 34.88 13.96 17.79
N LEU A 85 34.90 13.13 16.74
CA LEU A 85 36.13 12.75 16.03
C LEU A 85 36.84 13.95 15.39
N ARG A 86 36.08 14.96 14.94
CA ARG A 86 36.67 16.21 14.44
C ARG A 86 37.44 16.96 15.52
N LYS A 87 36.85 17.13 16.71
CA LYS A 87 37.51 17.79 17.85
C LYS A 87 38.76 17.02 18.28
N GLU A 88 38.66 15.71 18.43
CA GLU A 88 39.79 14.85 18.80
C GLU A 88 40.93 14.92 17.78
N ASN A 89 40.61 14.90 16.47
CA ASN A 89 41.61 15.07 15.42
C ASN A 89 42.30 16.44 15.47
N GLU A 90 41.56 17.51 15.75
CA GLU A 90 42.15 18.85 15.90
C GLU A 90 43.11 18.92 17.09
N GLU A 91 42.75 18.33 18.23
CA GLU A 91 43.61 18.23 19.41
C GLU A 91 44.87 17.42 19.14
N LEU A 92 44.73 16.24 18.52
CA LEU A 92 45.86 15.40 18.15
C LEU A 92 46.79 16.10 17.15
N ARG A 93 46.25 16.82 16.17
CA ARG A 93 47.06 17.61 15.22
C ARG A 93 47.86 18.70 15.92
N LYS A 94 47.26 19.41 16.88
CA LYS A 94 47.97 20.41 17.70
C LYS A 94 49.11 19.76 18.49
N ALA A 95 48.83 18.66 19.19
CA ALA A 95 49.83 17.95 19.98
C ALA A 95 51.00 17.42 19.12
N VAL A 96 50.72 16.93 17.90
CA VAL A 96 51.75 16.48 16.95
C VAL A 96 52.61 17.65 16.47
N GLU A 97 52.00 18.78 16.12
CA GLU A 97 52.74 19.97 15.68
C GLU A 97 53.60 20.56 16.81
N GLU A 98 53.12 20.56 18.05
CA GLU A 98 53.92 20.94 19.22
C GLU A 98 55.12 20.01 19.42
N ARG A 99 54.91 18.69 19.37
CA ARG A 99 55.98 17.69 19.46
C ARG A 99 57.02 17.84 18.35
N LYS A 100 56.60 18.12 17.11
CA LYS A 100 57.53 18.38 16.00
C LYS A 100 58.39 19.61 16.29
N ARG A 101 57.79 20.72 16.72
CA ARG A 101 58.51 21.96 17.08
C ARG A 101 59.50 21.74 18.23
N GLU A 102 59.15 20.92 19.22
CA GLU A 102 60.06 20.55 20.30
C GLU A 102 61.26 19.73 19.79
N LEU A 103 61.00 18.73 18.94
CA LEU A 103 62.06 17.89 18.36
C LEU A 103 63.00 18.68 17.45
N GLU A 104 62.48 19.63 16.66
CA GLU A 104 63.29 20.53 15.82
C GLU A 104 64.19 21.44 16.67
N LYS A 105 63.72 21.90 17.83
CA LYS A 105 64.54 22.68 18.78
C LYS A 105 65.64 21.84 19.44
N VAL A 106 65.39 20.56 19.71
CA VAL A 106 66.34 19.66 20.37
C VAL A 106 67.41 19.13 19.40
N HIS A 107 67.06 18.85 18.14
CA HIS A 107 68.02 18.35 17.13
C HIS A 107 68.67 19.44 16.27
N GLY A 108 68.30 20.71 16.46
CA GLY A 108 68.92 21.87 15.80
C GLY A 108 70.07 22.53 16.58
N SER A 109 70.52 21.93 17.69
CA SER A 109 71.72 22.34 18.46
C SER A 109 72.92 21.44 18.15
#